data_AF-A0AA37P3I5-F1
#
_entry.id   AF-A0AA37P3I5-F1
#
_cell.length_a   1.000
_cell.length_b   1.000
_cell.length_c   1.000
_cell.angle_alpha   90.00
_cell.angle_beta   90.00
_cell.angle_gamma   90.00
#
_symmetry.space_group_name_H-M   'P 1'
#
loop_
_entity.id
_entity.type
_entity.pdbx_description
1 polymer ?
#
loop_
_entity_poly.entity_id
_entity_poly.type
_entity_poly.pdbx_seq_one_letter_code
_entity_poly.pdbx_strand_id
1 'polypeptide(L)'
;MLYTAALLSAAMLLAGCYSTDTDDDLLSTATLISIYPSTVSVGSAAATQNVVVTLAPKSKRNLDWSCSVQSAWVTAVREKVPGESTGTVYEDAVVLVFLENTAYKRQTTLTITASDGTVLEVPVVQKGIYADAYVKAAPESLTFMAENPQPAAVAIDTNMDTFAAVSDSDWCTVVDNGDGTITVTCTEYGDNTADRTAEITVTAGTPDTSEARTVIPVTQLRKDVYCYLYGSGVPKYPTREKWGQMTKLSDRVYVDSVYVKNGRFSVYTTEGDTYHLDGAGNLSAAETDLTVDVAGLRIVTLNLNEKTYSIERITTPNCLPDSEVAKYATSIYTANGRTKVWMRAGLDWNGGENIGGIKLGSRMVSDANNVGGYTSNVSSYETVRVSDYDEVESGGKAQGEVEMSAKYGRIYTLTEFLTGTPKAAVELARLLTDWPAQYRPGSTFVDAVGNDIPVSSVKSLASADFENTPSLSMQIQGICPYGWHVANVQDFYDMLCAAAAAKGVTPNPLSAMIGKWSVPDVLRSAEGWSAAPTRHAAADAFGFDFFPQGRRLFKSGYQYYASRGEMFICHPGGLSSGVYQCWRINALTNNAADLTVSTTYNIGDCSASFRCVKNYENF
;
A
#
# COMPACT_ATOMS: atom_id res chain seq x y z
N MET A 1 2.33 -9.06 -33.67
CA MET A 1 1.24 -9.57 -34.54
C MET A 1 0.04 -8.65 -34.35
N LEU A 2 -0.54 -8.19 -35.47
CA LEU A 2 -1.83 -7.47 -35.65
C LEU A 2 -2.04 -6.04 -35.11
N TYR A 3 -2.60 -5.21 -36.03
CA TYR A 3 -3.33 -3.93 -35.88
C TYR A 3 -2.49 -2.72 -35.38
N THR A 4 -2.61 -1.47 -35.86
CA THR A 4 -3.53 -0.70 -36.72
C THR A 4 -2.81 0.67 -36.92
N ALA A 5 -2.76 1.24 -38.11
CA ALA A 5 -3.61 2.35 -38.57
C ALA A 5 -3.43 3.73 -37.88
N ALA A 6 -3.18 4.72 -38.74
CA ALA A 6 -3.78 6.06 -38.81
C ALA A 6 -3.06 7.30 -38.22
N LEU A 7 -3.18 8.38 -39.03
CA LEU A 7 -2.92 9.81 -38.84
C LEU A 7 -1.46 10.23 -39.11
N LEU A 8 -1.15 10.94 -40.21
CA LEU A 8 -1.75 12.22 -40.58
C LEU A 8 -2.15 12.35 -42.06
N SER A 9 -3.38 12.83 -42.20
CA SER A 9 -4.00 13.43 -43.37
C SER A 9 -3.63 14.91 -43.48
N ALA A 10 -3.68 15.42 -44.71
CA ALA A 10 -3.98 16.80 -45.09
C ALA A 10 -2.88 17.87 -44.96
N ALA A 11 -2.07 17.97 -46.02
CA ALA A 11 -1.92 19.25 -46.74
C ALA A 11 -1.92 18.93 -48.24
N MET A 12 -3.07 19.16 -48.88
CA MET A 12 -3.21 19.12 -50.34
C MET A 12 -2.36 20.23 -50.95
N LEU A 13 -1.49 19.89 -51.90
CA LEU A 13 -1.11 20.78 -52.98
C LEU A 13 -1.06 19.95 -54.28
N LEU A 14 -2.20 19.98 -54.97
CA LEU A 14 -2.40 19.80 -56.40
C LEU A 14 -1.36 18.96 -57.15
N ALA A 15 -1.50 17.64 -57.07
CA ALA A 15 -1.07 16.76 -58.15
C ALA A 15 -2.03 16.93 -59.34
N GLY A 16 -1.76 17.93 -60.18
CA GLY A 16 -2.40 18.05 -61.48
C GLY A 16 -1.82 17.02 -62.44
N CYS A 17 -2.50 15.89 -62.60
CA CYS A 17 -2.38 15.10 -63.82
C CYS A 17 -2.82 15.99 -65.00
N TYR A 18 -1.89 16.62 -65.70
CA TYR A 18 -2.19 17.18 -67.01
C TYR A 18 -2.15 16.05 -68.03
N SER A 19 -3.28 15.38 -68.22
CA SER A 19 -3.52 14.58 -69.41
C SER A 19 -3.57 15.50 -70.62
N THR A 20 -2.89 15.04 -71.67
CA THR A 20 -2.87 15.51 -73.05
C THR A 20 -4.16 16.16 -73.57
N ASP A 21 -3.97 17.31 -74.22
CA ASP A 21 -4.80 17.89 -75.29
C ASP A 21 -6.33 17.95 -75.08
N THR A 22 -6.86 19.10 -74.62
CA THR A 22 -7.52 20.12 -75.46
C THR A 22 -8.17 21.22 -74.61
N ASP A 23 -8.07 22.45 -75.13
CA ASP A 23 -8.86 23.66 -74.89
C ASP A 23 -8.90 24.37 -73.51
N ASP A 24 -8.36 25.60 -73.55
CA ASP A 24 -8.95 26.84 -73.08
C ASP A 24 -9.91 26.77 -71.88
N ASP A 25 -9.39 27.26 -70.75
CA ASP A 25 -10.00 28.30 -69.91
C ASP A 25 -9.88 28.01 -68.40
N LEU A 26 -8.67 28.23 -67.87
CA LEU A 26 -8.47 28.50 -66.44
C LEU A 26 -7.66 29.80 -66.30
N LEU A 27 -8.33 30.92 -66.60
CA LEU A 27 -8.32 32.26 -65.96
C LEU A 27 -7.02 32.90 -65.41
N SER A 28 -5.86 32.28 -65.58
CA SER A 28 -4.55 32.84 -65.28
C SER A 28 -3.84 33.13 -66.60
N THR A 29 -3.78 34.42 -66.96
CA THR A 29 -2.88 34.89 -68.03
C THR A 29 -1.41 34.87 -67.58
N ALA A 30 -1.15 34.64 -66.29
CA ALA A 30 0.19 34.58 -65.73
C ALA A 30 0.87 33.27 -66.12
N THR A 31 2.14 33.38 -66.51
CA THR A 31 3.00 32.24 -66.82
C THR A 31 3.28 31.44 -65.56
N LEU A 32 3.11 30.12 -65.65
CA LEU A 32 3.44 29.15 -64.60
C LEU A 32 4.55 28.23 -65.11
N ILE A 33 5.55 27.99 -64.27
CA ILE A 33 6.65 27.08 -64.54
C ILE A 33 6.44 25.83 -63.67
N SER A 34 6.51 24.65 -64.27
CA SER A 34 6.44 23.36 -63.57
C SER A 34 7.60 22.46 -64.00
N ILE A 35 8.03 21.57 -63.10
CA ILE A 35 9.14 20.67 -63.35
C ILE A 35 8.80 19.21 -63.07
N TYR A 36 9.42 18.28 -63.81
CA TYR A 36 9.39 16.85 -63.53
C TYR A 36 10.79 16.25 -63.59
N PRO A 37 11.23 15.47 -62.58
CA PRO A 37 10.56 15.22 -61.30
C PRO A 37 10.38 16.50 -60.47
N SER A 38 9.37 16.55 -59.59
CA SER A 38 9.04 17.73 -58.76
C SER A 38 10.07 18.03 -57.65
N THR A 39 10.99 17.10 -57.42
CA THR A 39 12.13 17.25 -56.51
C THR A 39 13.41 16.87 -57.22
N VAL A 40 14.47 17.65 -57.02
CA VAL A 40 15.80 17.37 -57.57
C VAL A 40 16.71 16.86 -56.47
N SER A 41 16.90 15.55 -56.41
CA SER A 41 17.82 14.91 -55.47
C SER A 41 18.60 13.79 -56.13
N VAL A 42 19.92 13.78 -55.94
CA VAL A 42 20.83 12.74 -56.46
C VAL A 42 21.70 12.13 -55.37
N GLY A 43 22.28 10.96 -55.66
CA GLY A 43 23.30 10.32 -54.82
C GLY A 43 24.63 11.07 -54.80
N SER A 44 25.62 10.55 -54.09
CA SER A 44 26.94 11.18 -53.95
C SER A 44 27.83 11.10 -55.19
N ALA A 45 27.65 10.09 -56.04
CA ALA A 45 28.41 9.96 -57.28
C ALA A 45 28.12 11.11 -58.26
N ALA A 46 29.06 11.36 -59.17
CA ALA A 46 28.79 12.22 -60.32
C ALA A 46 27.59 11.66 -61.09
N ALA A 47 26.65 12.53 -61.43
CA ALA A 47 25.37 12.13 -61.99
C ALA A 47 24.87 13.18 -62.97
N THR A 48 24.04 12.75 -63.91
CA THR A 48 23.25 13.64 -64.75
C THR A 48 21.78 13.40 -64.43
N GLN A 49 21.04 14.47 -64.14
CA GLN A 49 19.59 14.41 -63.94
C GLN A 49 18.91 15.39 -64.90
N ASN A 50 17.97 14.87 -65.66
CA ASN A 50 17.13 15.70 -66.53
C ASN A 50 15.91 16.15 -65.74
N VAL A 51 15.63 17.45 -65.78
CA VAL A 51 14.47 18.07 -65.16
C VAL A 51 13.65 18.71 -66.27
N VAL A 52 12.58 18.05 -66.68
CA VAL A 52 11.69 18.53 -67.75
C VAL A 52 10.96 19.77 -67.26
N VAL A 53 10.96 20.84 -68.06
CA VAL A 53 10.32 22.11 -67.73
C VAL A 53 9.08 22.29 -68.59
N THR A 54 7.93 22.50 -67.96
CA THR A 54 6.67 22.78 -68.67
C THR A 54 6.15 24.16 -68.28
N LEU A 55 5.96 25.00 -69.29
CA LEU A 55 5.32 26.31 -69.17
C LEU A 55 3.82 26.22 -69.47
N ALA A 56 3.01 26.84 -68.63
CA ALA A 56 1.57 26.97 -68.79
C ALA A 56 1.15 28.44 -68.69
N PRO A 57 -0.01 28.85 -69.26
CA PRO A 57 -0.94 28.06 -70.08
C PRO A 57 -0.43 27.76 -71.50
N LYS A 58 -1.21 27.01 -72.33
CA LYS A 58 -0.80 26.55 -73.69
C LYS A 58 -0.26 27.69 -74.57
N SER A 59 -0.84 28.88 -74.47
CA SER A 59 -0.41 30.09 -75.20
C SER A 59 1.00 30.57 -74.84
N LYS A 60 1.56 30.13 -73.71
CA LYS A 60 2.89 30.48 -73.20
C LYS A 60 3.92 29.36 -73.34
N ARG A 61 3.56 28.19 -73.89
CA ARG A 61 4.47 27.04 -74.04
C ARG A 61 5.73 27.31 -74.85
N ASN A 62 5.67 28.29 -75.76
CA ASN A 62 6.79 28.68 -76.61
C ASN A 62 7.53 29.93 -76.09
N LEU A 63 7.24 30.40 -74.87
CA LEU A 63 8.05 31.46 -74.26
C LEU A 63 9.49 30.97 -74.10
N ASP A 64 10.42 31.89 -74.36
CA ASP A 64 11.81 31.62 -74.06
C ASP A 64 12.04 31.62 -72.55
N TRP A 65 12.99 30.83 -72.06
CA TRP A 65 13.31 30.71 -70.64
C TRP A 65 14.77 30.30 -70.43
N SER A 66 15.33 30.67 -69.28
CA SER A 66 16.70 30.37 -68.88
C SER A 66 16.74 29.65 -67.53
N CYS A 67 17.80 28.88 -67.28
CA CYS A 67 18.08 28.25 -65.99
C CYS A 67 19.46 28.65 -65.46
N SER A 68 19.58 28.74 -64.14
CA SER A 68 20.86 28.96 -63.47
C SER A 68 20.89 28.26 -62.11
N VAL A 69 22.09 27.91 -61.65
CA VAL A 69 22.36 27.40 -60.31
C VAL A 69 23.45 28.24 -59.68
N GLN A 70 23.35 28.47 -58.37
CA GLN A 70 24.27 29.36 -57.64
C GLN A 70 25.51 28.62 -57.10
N SER A 71 25.86 27.47 -57.66
CA SER A 71 26.91 26.62 -57.13
C SER A 71 27.77 26.00 -58.23
N ALA A 72 29.08 25.91 -58.00
CA ALA A 72 30.03 25.40 -58.98
C ALA A 72 30.02 23.86 -59.13
N TRP A 73 29.38 23.14 -58.21
CA TRP A 73 29.35 21.67 -58.18
C TRP A 73 28.20 21.05 -58.97
N VAL A 74 27.28 21.86 -59.46
CA VAL A 74 26.25 21.45 -60.41
C VAL A 74 26.21 22.48 -61.53
N THR A 75 26.11 22.02 -62.76
CA THR A 75 25.84 22.89 -63.90
C THR A 75 24.42 22.67 -64.36
N ALA A 76 23.74 23.74 -64.76
CA ALA A 76 22.39 23.70 -65.29
C ALA A 76 22.43 24.21 -66.74
N VAL A 77 22.11 23.33 -67.68
CA VAL A 77 22.06 23.69 -69.11
C VAL A 77 20.67 23.36 -69.63
N ARG A 78 20.05 24.32 -70.32
CA ARG A 78 18.82 24.07 -71.06
C ARG A 78 19.15 23.27 -72.31
N GLU A 79 18.61 22.07 -72.41
CA GLU A 79 18.76 21.21 -73.59
C GLU A 79 17.43 20.57 -73.96
N LYS A 80 17.41 20.02 -75.18
CA LYS A 80 16.33 19.18 -75.66
C LYS A 80 16.67 17.73 -75.39
N VAL A 81 15.95 17.10 -74.46
CA VAL A 81 16.17 15.71 -74.08
C VAL A 81 15.10 14.80 -74.70
N PRO A 82 15.41 13.54 -75.05
CA PRO A 82 14.40 12.61 -75.52
C PRO A 82 13.31 12.42 -74.45
N GLY A 83 12.04 12.59 -74.83
CA GLY A 83 10.91 12.32 -73.92
C GLY A 83 10.82 10.84 -73.55
N GLU A 84 10.17 10.51 -72.44
CA GLU A 84 10.08 9.13 -71.91
C GLU A 84 9.33 8.15 -72.84
N SER A 85 8.61 8.66 -73.86
CA SER A 85 8.01 7.84 -74.91
C SER A 85 9.00 7.52 -76.04
N THR A 86 9.19 6.25 -76.36
CA THR A 86 10.10 5.78 -77.43
C THR A 86 9.74 6.39 -78.80
N GLY A 87 10.45 7.45 -79.20
CA GLY A 87 10.45 7.99 -80.58
C GLY A 87 10.48 9.52 -80.65
N THR A 88 11.44 10.08 -81.40
CA THR A 88 11.62 11.43 -82.01
C THR A 88 10.93 12.68 -81.42
N VAL A 89 10.47 12.68 -80.17
CA VAL A 89 9.92 13.83 -79.46
C VAL A 89 10.94 14.26 -78.42
N TYR A 90 11.34 15.53 -78.50
CA TYR A 90 12.28 16.14 -77.56
C TYR A 90 11.54 17.10 -76.65
N GLU A 91 11.78 16.97 -75.35
CA GLU A 91 11.24 17.85 -74.31
C GLU A 91 12.28 18.90 -73.92
N ASP A 92 11.81 20.11 -73.65
CA ASP A 92 12.64 21.19 -73.13
C ASP A 92 12.92 20.92 -71.64
N ALA A 93 14.18 20.68 -71.31
CA ALA A 93 14.59 20.29 -69.96
C ALA A 93 15.82 21.09 -69.51
N VAL A 94 16.01 21.13 -68.19
CA VAL A 94 17.29 21.46 -67.58
C VAL A 94 18.06 20.16 -67.38
N VAL A 95 19.20 20.02 -68.06
CA VAL A 95 20.16 18.95 -67.81
C VAL A 95 21.07 19.44 -66.69
N LEU A 96 20.91 18.83 -65.52
CA LEU A 96 21.76 19.08 -64.36
C LEU A 96 22.90 18.06 -64.36
N VAL A 97 24.14 18.54 -64.45
CA VAL A 97 25.34 17.69 -64.33
C VAL A 97 26.00 17.97 -62.99
N PHE A 98 26.02 16.96 -62.14
CA PHE A 98 26.55 17.01 -60.79
C PHE A 98 27.98 16.48 -60.76
N LEU A 99 28.87 17.24 -60.15
CA LEU A 99 30.17 16.71 -59.72
C LEU A 99 29.95 15.69 -58.60
N GLU A 100 30.87 14.75 -58.45
CA GLU A 100 30.89 13.87 -57.28
C GLU A 100 30.94 14.69 -55.99
N ASN A 101 30.24 14.22 -54.96
CA ASN A 101 30.24 14.80 -53.63
C ASN A 101 30.95 13.88 -52.63
N THR A 102 32.23 14.14 -52.44
CA THR A 102 33.09 13.42 -51.48
C THR A 102 33.01 13.97 -50.05
N ALA A 103 32.00 14.80 -49.74
CA ALA A 103 31.79 15.39 -48.42
C ALA A 103 30.40 15.03 -47.85
N TYR A 104 29.87 15.85 -46.93
CA TYR A 104 28.49 15.79 -46.43
C TYR A 104 27.49 16.23 -47.49
N LYS A 105 26.19 16.04 -47.23
CA LYS A 105 25.11 16.53 -48.08
C LYS A 105 25.28 18.03 -48.39
N ARG A 106 25.11 18.40 -49.66
CA ARG A 106 25.13 19.81 -50.10
C ARG A 106 23.85 20.15 -50.83
N GLN A 107 23.47 21.43 -50.78
CA GLN A 107 22.26 21.93 -51.41
C GLN A 107 22.51 23.25 -52.14
N THR A 108 21.76 23.48 -53.21
CA THR A 108 21.72 24.75 -53.95
C THR A 108 20.30 25.00 -54.45
N THR A 109 20.09 26.14 -55.09
CA THR A 109 18.82 26.48 -55.71
C THR A 109 19.00 26.52 -57.22
N LEU A 110 18.18 25.75 -57.94
CA LEU A 110 17.97 25.89 -59.37
C LEU A 110 16.90 26.97 -59.59
N THR A 111 17.27 28.03 -60.31
CA THR A 111 16.37 29.11 -60.67
C THR A 111 16.04 29.00 -62.17
N ILE A 112 14.75 28.90 -62.49
CA ILE A 112 14.23 28.91 -63.87
C ILE A 112 13.48 30.24 -64.05
N THR A 113 13.84 31.00 -65.07
CA THR A 113 13.25 32.32 -65.37
C THR A 113 12.68 32.32 -66.77
N ALA A 114 11.37 32.54 -66.89
CA ALA A 114 10.71 32.76 -68.17
C ALA A 114 10.98 34.20 -68.66
N SER A 115 10.95 34.39 -69.98
CA SER A 115 11.24 35.68 -70.64
C SER A 115 10.30 36.83 -70.27
N ASP A 116 9.14 36.55 -69.67
CA ASP A 116 8.23 37.56 -69.12
C ASP A 116 8.49 37.89 -67.65
N GLY A 117 9.55 37.32 -67.06
CA GLY A 117 10.01 37.62 -65.71
C GLY A 117 9.49 36.68 -64.63
N THR A 118 8.65 35.68 -64.95
CA THR A 118 8.24 34.66 -63.97
C THR A 118 9.46 33.81 -63.57
N VAL A 119 9.63 33.59 -62.25
CA VAL A 119 10.74 32.81 -61.67
C VAL A 119 10.21 31.62 -60.88
N LEU A 120 10.84 30.45 -61.04
CA LEU A 120 10.68 29.28 -60.19
C LEU A 120 12.03 28.92 -59.55
N GLU A 121 12.05 28.82 -58.22
CA GLU A 121 13.20 28.36 -57.45
C GLU A 121 12.96 26.94 -56.93
N VAL A 122 13.89 26.06 -57.21
CA VAL A 122 13.80 24.62 -56.90
C VAL A 122 15.00 24.22 -56.06
N PRO A 123 14.81 23.65 -54.85
CA PRO A 123 15.91 23.13 -54.06
C PRO A 123 16.52 21.90 -54.75
N VAL A 124 17.83 21.94 -54.93
CA VAL A 124 18.64 20.87 -55.51
C VAL A 124 19.51 20.28 -54.41
N VAL A 125 19.32 19.00 -54.10
CA VAL A 125 20.04 18.32 -53.01
C VAL A 125 20.92 17.20 -53.57
N GLN A 126 22.20 17.20 -53.21
CA GLN A 126 23.09 16.08 -53.51
C GLN A 126 23.54 15.43 -52.20
N LYS A 127 23.32 14.11 -52.07
CA LYS A 127 23.81 13.34 -50.92
C LYS A 127 25.34 13.36 -50.87
N GLY A 128 25.90 13.31 -49.67
CA GLY A 128 27.33 13.13 -49.44
C GLY A 128 27.74 11.67 -49.34
N ILE A 129 29.04 11.38 -49.38
CA ILE A 129 29.56 10.08 -48.94
C ILE A 129 29.55 9.95 -47.42
N TYR A 130 29.58 11.07 -46.69
CA TYR A 130 29.44 11.09 -45.24
C TYR A 130 27.96 11.05 -44.84
N ALA A 131 27.64 10.28 -43.79
CA ALA A 131 26.30 10.20 -43.23
C ALA A 131 25.88 11.53 -42.59
N ASP A 132 24.59 11.86 -42.64
CA ASP A 132 24.04 13.01 -41.93
C ASP A 132 24.25 12.87 -40.41
N ALA A 133 24.41 13.99 -39.73
CA ALA A 133 24.56 14.00 -38.28
C ALA A 133 23.32 13.38 -37.62
N TYR A 134 23.54 12.64 -36.54
CA TYR A 134 22.49 12.28 -35.59
C TYR A 134 22.99 12.52 -34.18
N VAL A 135 22.08 12.75 -33.26
CA VAL A 135 22.37 12.79 -31.82
C VAL A 135 21.20 12.18 -31.06
N LYS A 136 21.51 11.31 -30.11
CA LYS A 136 20.56 10.68 -29.20
C LYS A 136 21.09 10.80 -27.78
N ALA A 137 20.17 10.87 -26.83
CA ALA A 137 20.49 10.95 -25.41
C ALA A 137 19.82 9.79 -24.67
N ALA A 138 20.52 9.21 -23.70
CA ALA A 138 20.00 8.17 -22.83
C ALA A 138 20.43 8.44 -21.37
N PRO A 139 19.47 8.64 -20.44
CA PRO A 139 18.02 8.63 -20.62
C PRO A 139 17.50 9.83 -21.43
N GLU A 140 16.30 9.69 -22.03
CA GLU A 140 15.64 10.74 -22.82
C GLU A 140 14.97 11.82 -21.96
N SER A 141 14.86 11.63 -20.65
CA SER A 141 14.34 12.61 -19.69
C SER A 141 14.96 12.40 -18.31
N LEU A 142 14.94 13.42 -17.46
CA LEU A 142 15.49 13.39 -16.11
C LEU A 142 14.47 13.84 -15.07
N THR A 143 14.51 13.24 -13.89
CA THR A 143 13.73 13.67 -12.72
C THR A 143 14.62 13.79 -11.49
N PHE A 144 14.58 14.93 -10.80
CA PHE A 144 15.37 15.21 -9.60
C PHE A 144 14.46 15.48 -8.40
N MET A 145 14.92 15.10 -7.21
CA MET A 145 14.28 15.50 -5.94
C MET A 145 14.56 16.98 -5.65
N ALA A 146 13.66 17.63 -4.91
CA ALA A 146 13.84 19.01 -4.47
C ALA A 146 15.03 19.17 -3.50
N GLU A 147 15.18 18.26 -2.54
CA GLU A 147 16.23 18.28 -1.53
C GLU A 147 17.30 17.22 -1.83
N ASN A 148 18.57 17.59 -1.66
CA ASN A 148 19.72 16.75 -1.98
C ASN A 148 19.67 16.10 -3.38
N PRO A 149 19.41 16.86 -4.47
CA PRO A 149 19.38 16.30 -5.82
C PRO A 149 20.71 15.63 -6.17
N GLN A 150 20.65 14.37 -6.58
CA GLN A 150 21.84 13.63 -7.00
C GLN A 150 22.16 13.93 -8.47
N PRO A 151 23.41 14.23 -8.85
CA PRO A 151 23.79 14.41 -10.24
C PRO A 151 23.43 13.18 -11.09
N ALA A 152 23.00 13.41 -12.33
CA ALA A 152 22.63 12.37 -13.27
C ALA A 152 23.57 12.37 -14.48
N ALA A 153 24.02 11.19 -14.89
CA ALA A 153 24.79 11.01 -16.12
C ALA A 153 23.83 10.70 -17.29
N VAL A 154 24.07 11.32 -18.44
CA VAL A 154 23.37 11.03 -19.70
C VAL A 154 24.39 10.67 -20.76
N ALA A 155 24.23 9.51 -21.38
CA ALA A 155 25.04 9.08 -22.51
C ALA A 155 24.54 9.75 -23.79
N ILE A 156 25.46 10.30 -24.56
CA ILE A 156 25.20 10.95 -25.85
C ILE A 156 25.77 10.05 -26.95
N ASP A 157 24.88 9.59 -27.83
CA ASP A 157 25.23 8.78 -28.99
C ASP A 157 25.12 9.64 -30.25
N THR A 158 26.24 9.82 -30.95
CA THR A 158 26.34 10.61 -32.17
C THR A 158 27.40 10.05 -33.12
N ASN A 159 27.22 10.25 -34.42
CA ASN A 159 28.25 9.99 -35.43
C ASN A 159 29.19 11.18 -35.69
N MET A 160 29.05 12.28 -34.96
CA MET A 160 29.93 13.45 -35.09
C MET A 160 31.07 13.40 -34.06
N ASP A 161 32.19 14.06 -34.37
CA ASP A 161 33.38 14.06 -33.51
C ASP A 161 33.16 14.75 -32.15
N THR A 162 32.27 15.74 -32.12
CA THR A 162 31.93 16.53 -30.92
C THR A 162 30.45 16.86 -30.89
N PHE A 163 29.95 17.14 -29.69
CA PHE A 163 28.62 17.69 -29.46
C PHE A 163 28.72 18.84 -28.45
N ALA A 164 27.66 19.64 -28.35
CA ALA A 164 27.50 20.66 -27.32
C ALA A 164 26.18 20.45 -26.59
N ALA A 165 26.19 20.56 -25.26
CA ALA A 165 25.00 20.48 -24.42
C ALA A 165 24.81 21.79 -23.66
N VAL A 166 23.61 22.35 -23.71
CA VAL A 166 23.27 23.63 -23.07
C VAL A 166 21.92 23.49 -22.37
N SER A 167 21.85 23.90 -21.11
CA SER A 167 20.56 24.04 -20.41
C SER A 167 19.98 25.43 -20.63
N ASP A 168 18.66 25.51 -20.71
CA ASP A 168 17.90 26.78 -20.74
C ASP A 168 17.71 27.44 -19.37
N SER A 169 18.26 26.84 -18.31
CA SER A 169 18.03 27.23 -16.92
C SER A 169 19.34 27.39 -16.12
N ASP A 170 19.30 28.22 -15.09
CA ASP A 170 20.41 28.45 -14.16
C ASP A 170 20.46 27.41 -13.02
N TRP A 171 19.31 26.86 -12.62
CA TRP A 171 19.22 25.87 -11.55
C TRP A 171 19.52 24.44 -12.01
N CYS A 172 19.55 24.19 -13.33
CA CYS A 172 19.90 22.92 -13.96
C CYS A 172 21.16 23.14 -14.81
N THR A 173 22.31 22.64 -14.36
CA THR A 173 23.58 22.82 -15.06
C THR A 173 24.02 21.53 -15.73
N VAL A 174 24.75 21.66 -16.83
CA VAL A 174 25.27 20.54 -17.61
C VAL A 174 26.78 20.69 -17.81
N VAL A 175 27.51 19.59 -17.66
CA VAL A 175 28.95 19.50 -17.92
C VAL A 175 29.19 18.37 -18.90
N ASP A 176 29.87 18.65 -20.01
CA ASP A 176 30.40 17.61 -20.91
C ASP A 176 31.66 17.00 -20.31
N ASN A 177 31.65 15.67 -20.14
CA ASN A 177 32.76 14.93 -19.54
C ASN A 177 33.85 14.56 -20.58
N GLY A 178 33.59 14.77 -21.88
CA GLY A 178 34.53 14.48 -22.96
C GLY A 178 34.67 12.99 -23.34
N ASP A 179 33.82 12.13 -22.79
CA ASP A 179 33.81 10.67 -23.01
C ASP A 179 32.50 10.18 -23.66
N GLY A 180 31.73 11.09 -24.25
CA GLY A 180 30.40 10.79 -24.77
C GLY A 180 29.30 10.83 -23.69
N THR A 181 29.59 11.33 -22.50
CA THR A 181 28.59 11.55 -21.45
C THR A 181 28.53 12.99 -20.99
N ILE A 182 27.36 13.42 -20.56
CA ILE A 182 27.15 14.68 -19.84
C ILE A 182 26.72 14.40 -18.40
N THR A 183 27.15 15.26 -17.49
CA THR A 183 26.70 15.28 -16.09
C THR A 183 25.72 16.43 -15.90
N VAL A 184 24.51 16.12 -15.47
CA VAL A 184 23.45 17.09 -15.18
C VAL A 184 23.30 17.24 -13.66
N THR A 185 23.36 18.48 -13.17
CA THR A 185 23.25 18.81 -11.74
C THR A 185 22.18 19.86 -11.52
N CYS A 186 21.27 19.59 -10.58
CA CYS A 186 20.26 20.57 -10.16
C CYS A 186 20.62 21.18 -8.79
N THR A 187 20.28 22.45 -8.60
CA THR A 187 20.32 23.09 -7.27
C THR A 187 19.15 22.64 -6.40
N GLU A 188 19.24 22.82 -5.09
CA GLU A 188 18.09 22.56 -4.20
C GLU A 188 16.88 23.42 -4.60
N TYR A 189 15.70 22.85 -4.38
CA TYR A 189 14.44 23.48 -4.69
C TYR A 189 13.57 23.51 -3.43
N GLY A 190 13.36 24.71 -2.90
CA GLY A 190 12.63 24.92 -1.64
C GLY A 190 11.12 25.04 -1.78
N ASP A 191 10.59 25.14 -3.00
CA ASP A 191 9.16 25.33 -3.26
C ASP A 191 8.41 24.00 -3.13
N ASN A 192 7.32 24.00 -2.38
CA ASN A 192 6.46 22.87 -2.08
C ASN A 192 5.11 22.90 -2.84
N THR A 193 4.91 23.88 -3.73
CA THR A 193 3.64 24.13 -4.41
C THR A 193 3.60 23.59 -5.85
N ALA A 194 4.73 23.66 -6.58
CA ALA A 194 4.79 23.27 -7.98
C ALA A 194 6.15 22.67 -8.33
N ASP A 195 6.15 21.68 -9.22
CA ASP A 195 7.38 21.18 -9.83
C ASP A 195 7.97 22.27 -10.76
N ARG A 196 9.27 22.23 -11.00
CA ARG A 196 9.94 23.12 -11.97
C ARG A 196 10.57 22.32 -13.10
N THR A 197 10.61 22.89 -14.30
CA THR A 197 11.09 22.22 -15.52
C THR A 197 12.18 23.00 -16.22
N ALA A 198 13.14 22.28 -16.81
CA ALA A 198 14.18 22.82 -17.67
C ALA A 198 14.36 21.91 -18.89
N GLU A 199 15.00 22.42 -19.94
CA GLU A 199 15.36 21.68 -21.13
C GLU A 199 16.88 21.72 -21.33
N ILE A 200 17.47 20.57 -21.62
CA ILE A 200 18.85 20.47 -22.08
C ILE A 200 18.83 20.19 -23.58
N THR A 201 19.34 21.15 -24.35
CA THR A 201 19.53 21.00 -25.79
C THR A 201 20.92 20.43 -26.07
N VAL A 202 20.97 19.29 -26.76
CA VAL A 202 22.21 18.69 -27.25
C VAL A 202 22.26 18.84 -28.77
N THR A 203 23.35 19.40 -29.28
CA THR A 203 23.57 19.66 -30.71
C THR A 203 24.86 18.98 -31.15
N ALA A 204 24.82 18.26 -32.27
CA ALA A 204 25.98 17.61 -32.87
C ALA A 204 26.14 18.06 -34.33
N GLY A 205 27.36 18.41 -34.72
CA GLY A 205 27.66 18.93 -36.05
C GLY A 205 27.42 20.43 -36.21
N THR A 206 27.40 20.90 -37.46
CA THR A 206 27.28 22.33 -37.81
C THR A 206 26.44 22.51 -39.07
N PRO A 207 25.89 23.71 -39.32
CA PRO A 207 25.15 24.00 -40.56
C PRO A 207 25.96 23.77 -41.83
N ASP A 208 27.29 23.92 -41.76
CA ASP A 208 28.21 23.78 -42.91
C ASP A 208 28.51 22.32 -43.29
N THR A 209 28.24 21.37 -42.38
CA THR A 209 28.45 19.93 -42.60
C THR A 209 27.11 19.19 -42.63
N SER A 210 26.54 18.97 -41.45
CA SER A 210 25.24 18.39 -41.14
C SER A 210 25.02 18.63 -39.65
N GLU A 211 23.83 19.06 -39.23
CA GLU A 211 23.52 19.37 -37.82
C GLU A 211 22.34 18.52 -37.34
N ALA A 212 22.45 17.96 -36.14
CA ALA A 212 21.40 17.24 -35.45
C ALA A 212 21.19 17.78 -34.04
N ARG A 213 19.94 17.77 -33.58
CA ARG A 213 19.53 18.26 -32.27
C ARG A 213 18.62 17.27 -31.56
N THR A 214 18.82 17.11 -30.26
CA THR A 214 17.87 16.46 -29.35
C THR A 214 17.64 17.30 -28.10
N VAL A 215 16.49 17.13 -27.44
CA VAL A 215 16.11 17.85 -26.22
C VAL A 215 15.84 16.84 -25.11
N ILE A 216 16.46 17.04 -23.96
CA ILE A 216 16.27 16.24 -22.75
C ILE A 216 15.44 17.09 -21.77
N PRO A 217 14.15 16.82 -21.58
CA PRO A 217 13.36 17.46 -20.54
C PRO A 217 13.83 17.03 -19.14
N VAL A 218 13.93 18.01 -18.25
CA VAL A 218 14.32 17.86 -16.86
C VAL A 218 13.19 18.35 -15.98
N THR A 219 12.68 17.50 -15.10
CA THR A 219 11.69 17.86 -14.07
C THR A 219 12.33 17.78 -12.70
N GLN A 220 12.32 18.85 -11.91
CA GLN A 220 12.64 18.78 -10.50
C GLN A 220 11.35 18.84 -9.69
N LEU A 221 11.11 17.79 -8.91
CA LEU A 221 9.93 17.67 -8.06
C LEU A 221 9.96 18.75 -6.98
N ARG A 222 8.79 19.26 -6.63
CA ARG A 222 8.60 20.15 -5.48
C ARG A 222 9.06 19.51 -4.17
N LYS A 223 9.36 20.35 -3.19
CA LYS A 223 9.74 19.96 -1.83
C LYS A 223 8.61 19.20 -1.15
N ASP A 224 8.97 18.06 -0.56
CA ASP A 224 8.03 17.26 0.21
C ASP A 224 7.69 17.91 1.56
N VAL A 225 6.43 17.75 1.95
CA VAL A 225 5.92 18.22 3.24
C VAL A 225 5.78 17.01 4.16
N TYR A 226 6.30 17.12 5.37
CA TYR A 226 6.11 16.11 6.41
C TYR A 226 5.14 16.62 7.46
N CYS A 227 4.39 15.69 8.04
CA CYS A 227 3.30 15.96 8.97
C CYS A 227 3.55 15.21 10.27
N TYR A 228 3.41 15.90 11.40
CA TYR A 228 3.69 15.38 12.74
C TYR A 228 2.48 15.54 13.65
N LEU A 229 2.03 14.45 14.29
CA LEU A 229 0.89 14.42 15.21
C LEU A 229 1.36 14.46 16.67
N TYR A 230 0.67 15.25 17.49
CA TYR A 230 0.88 15.30 18.94
C TYR A 230 -0.33 15.85 19.71
N GLY A 231 -0.35 15.67 21.03
CA GLY A 231 -1.32 16.26 21.94
C GLY A 231 -1.84 15.29 23.00
N SER A 232 -2.56 15.80 24.00
CA SER A 232 -3.06 15.02 25.14
C SER A 232 -4.04 13.90 24.75
N GLY A 233 -4.69 14.01 23.58
CA GLY A 233 -5.55 12.98 23.03
C GLY A 233 -4.81 11.80 22.39
N VAL A 234 -3.49 11.92 22.18
CA VAL A 234 -2.61 10.88 21.63
C VAL A 234 -1.50 10.57 22.64
N PRO A 235 -1.71 9.63 23.58
CA PRO A 235 -0.76 9.37 24.68
C PRO A 235 0.66 8.99 24.23
N LYS A 236 0.80 8.36 23.06
CA LYS A 236 2.09 8.04 22.45
C LYS A 236 2.89 9.30 22.11
N TYR A 237 2.19 10.39 21.75
CA TYR A 237 2.75 11.66 21.31
C TYR A 237 2.17 12.83 22.13
N PRO A 238 2.42 12.88 23.46
CA PRO A 238 1.66 13.76 24.34
C PRO A 238 2.02 15.25 24.18
N THR A 239 3.21 15.56 23.65
CA THR A 239 3.74 16.92 23.51
C THR A 239 4.44 17.09 22.17
N ARG A 240 4.74 18.34 21.80
CA ARG A 240 5.43 18.68 20.55
C ARG A 240 6.82 18.05 20.47
N GLU A 241 7.54 17.96 21.60
CA GLU A 241 8.88 17.37 21.66
C GLU A 241 8.86 15.83 21.50
N LYS A 242 7.68 15.21 21.63
CA LYS A 242 7.44 13.79 21.48
C LYS A 242 6.48 13.50 20.32
N TRP A 243 6.43 14.35 19.30
CA TRP A 243 5.55 14.15 18.16
C TRP A 243 5.86 12.85 17.39
N GLY A 244 4.86 12.32 16.70
CA GLY A 244 5.02 11.20 15.76
C GLY A 244 4.94 11.69 14.34
N GLN A 245 5.92 11.33 13.50
CA GLN A 245 5.80 11.57 12.07
C GLN A 245 4.74 10.65 11.48
N MET A 246 3.76 11.23 10.80
CA MET A 246 2.72 10.48 10.11
C MET A 246 3.22 9.95 8.77
N THR A 247 2.68 8.81 8.34
CA THR A 247 3.02 8.19 7.06
C THR A 247 2.29 8.91 5.93
N LYS A 248 3.01 9.36 4.90
CA LYS A 248 2.40 9.97 3.71
C LYS A 248 1.69 8.90 2.88
N LEU A 249 0.39 9.05 2.65
CA LEU A 249 -0.41 8.18 1.78
C LEU A 249 -0.44 8.68 0.33
N SER A 250 -0.62 9.99 0.16
CA SER A 250 -0.61 10.67 -1.12
C SER A 250 -0.22 12.13 -0.91
N ASP A 251 -0.29 12.96 -1.96
CA ASP A 251 0.08 14.36 -1.85
C ASP A 251 -0.71 15.08 -0.75
N ARG A 252 0.03 15.52 0.29
CA ARG A 252 -0.50 16.21 1.47
C ARG A 252 -1.60 15.44 2.25
N VAL A 253 -1.65 14.12 2.09
CA VAL A 253 -2.52 13.22 2.87
C VAL A 253 -1.65 12.28 3.70
N TYR A 254 -1.91 12.21 5.00
CA TYR A 254 -1.09 11.49 5.96
C TYR A 254 -1.94 10.60 6.86
N VAL A 255 -1.36 9.50 7.33
CA VAL A 255 -2.02 8.54 8.20
C VAL A 255 -1.11 8.09 9.34
N ASP A 256 -1.72 7.78 10.48
CA ASP A 256 -1.05 7.09 11.58
C ASP A 256 -2.03 6.19 12.34
N SER A 257 -1.52 5.15 12.99
CA SER A 257 -2.28 4.23 13.83
C SER A 257 -1.87 4.41 15.29
N VAL A 258 -2.73 5.04 16.08
CA VAL A 258 -2.42 5.47 17.46
C VAL A 258 -3.56 5.21 18.42
N TYR A 259 -3.24 5.07 19.70
CA TYR A 259 -4.26 5.08 20.74
C TYR A 259 -4.79 6.50 20.94
N VAL A 260 -6.11 6.61 20.98
CA VAL A 260 -6.86 7.87 21.00
C VAL A 260 -7.74 7.92 22.23
N LYS A 261 -7.71 9.05 22.94
CA LYS A 261 -8.62 9.39 24.04
C LYS A 261 -9.07 10.84 23.93
N ASN A 262 -10.00 11.25 24.81
CA ASN A 262 -10.42 12.65 24.90
C ASN A 262 -9.21 13.56 25.18
N GLY A 263 -9.09 14.64 24.43
CA GLY A 263 -8.01 15.60 24.60
C GLY A 263 -7.64 16.29 23.29
N ARG A 264 -6.51 16.99 23.31
CA ARG A 264 -6.03 17.81 22.20
C ARG A 264 -5.32 16.97 21.15
N PHE A 265 -5.54 17.33 19.90
CA PHE A 265 -4.81 16.80 18.74
C PHE A 265 -4.29 17.98 17.95
N SER A 266 -2.98 18.00 17.76
CA SER A 266 -2.24 19.06 17.09
C SER A 266 -1.36 18.45 16.01
N VAL A 267 -1.24 19.17 14.92
CA VAL A 267 -0.58 18.74 13.70
C VAL A 267 0.42 19.82 13.33
N TYR A 268 1.69 19.44 13.21
CA TYR A 268 2.75 20.33 12.75
C TYR A 268 3.20 19.89 11.35
N THR A 269 3.37 20.84 10.44
CA THR A 269 3.95 20.57 9.11
C THR A 269 5.35 21.16 8.99
N THR A 270 6.20 20.59 8.13
CA THR A 270 7.54 21.15 7.85
C THR A 270 7.51 22.51 7.15
N GLU A 271 6.33 22.99 6.76
CA GLU A 271 6.09 24.34 6.24
C GLU A 271 6.02 25.38 7.36
N GLY A 272 5.96 24.94 8.62
CA GLY A 272 5.84 25.79 9.80
C GLY A 272 4.39 25.98 10.28
N ASP A 273 3.42 25.41 9.57
CA ASP A 273 2.01 25.49 9.98
C ASP A 273 1.73 24.59 11.18
N THR A 274 0.79 25.03 12.02
CA THR A 274 0.20 24.22 13.09
C THR A 274 -1.31 24.24 12.98
N TYR A 275 -1.90 23.06 12.98
CA TYR A 275 -3.35 22.84 12.95
C TYR A 275 -3.80 22.02 14.17
N HIS A 276 -5.08 22.09 14.49
CA HIS A 276 -5.74 21.35 15.54
C HIS A 276 -7.03 20.73 15.01
N LEU A 277 -7.42 19.56 15.52
CA LEU A 277 -8.63 18.87 15.09
C LEU A 277 -9.84 19.47 15.83
N ASP A 278 -10.82 20.00 15.10
CA ASP A 278 -11.87 20.88 15.66
C ASP A 278 -13.17 20.19 16.13
N GLY A 279 -13.24 18.86 16.10
CA GLY A 279 -14.46 18.11 16.45
C GLY A 279 -15.54 18.09 15.37
N ALA A 280 -15.46 18.97 14.37
CA ALA A 280 -16.34 18.97 13.21
C ALA A 280 -15.72 18.23 12.00
N GLY A 281 -14.56 17.58 12.19
CA GLY A 281 -13.85 16.88 11.12
C GLY A 281 -12.89 17.77 10.32
N ASN A 282 -12.63 19.00 10.77
CA ASN A 282 -11.75 19.94 10.08
C ASN A 282 -10.47 20.25 10.88
N LEU A 283 -9.47 20.71 10.14
CA LEU A 283 -8.24 21.26 10.67
C LEU A 283 -8.42 22.75 10.91
N SER A 284 -8.23 23.18 12.16
CA SER A 284 -8.42 24.54 12.63
C SER A 284 -7.13 25.12 13.19
N ALA A 285 -7.00 26.45 13.18
CA ALA A 285 -5.92 27.15 13.89
C ALA A 285 -6.21 27.31 15.39
N ALA A 286 -7.45 27.08 15.83
CA ALA A 286 -7.84 27.21 17.23
C ALA A 286 -7.62 25.89 17.98
N GLU A 287 -6.95 25.97 19.12
CA GLU A 287 -6.80 24.83 20.03
C GLU A 287 -8.15 24.42 20.61
N THR A 288 -8.55 23.17 20.39
CA THR A 288 -9.76 22.58 20.95
C THR A 288 -9.49 21.14 21.35
N ASP A 289 -10.11 20.70 22.45
CA ASP A 289 -10.08 19.30 22.85
C ASP A 289 -11.17 18.52 22.09
N LEU A 290 -10.77 17.40 21.50
CA LEU A 290 -11.66 16.47 20.84
C LEU A 290 -12.24 15.49 21.87
N THR A 291 -13.54 15.21 21.76
CA THR A 291 -14.18 14.11 22.48
C THR A 291 -14.36 12.93 21.55
N VAL A 292 -13.98 11.74 22.02
CA VAL A 292 -14.27 10.47 21.37
C VAL A 292 -15.27 9.68 22.21
N ASP A 293 -16.04 8.84 21.54
CA ASP A 293 -17.03 7.96 22.15
C ASP A 293 -16.41 6.97 23.14
N VAL A 294 -15.34 6.28 22.74
CA VAL A 294 -14.58 5.34 23.57
C VAL A 294 -13.09 5.47 23.25
N ALA A 295 -12.24 5.48 24.28
CA ALA A 295 -10.79 5.48 24.09
C ALA A 295 -10.31 4.12 23.55
N GLY A 296 -9.41 4.14 22.58
CA GLY A 296 -8.99 2.93 21.88
C GLY A 296 -8.01 3.20 20.73
N LEU A 297 -7.49 2.13 20.15
CA LEU A 297 -6.62 2.19 18.97
C LEU A 297 -7.41 2.66 17.74
N ARG A 298 -6.87 3.62 16.99
CA ARG A 298 -7.52 4.24 15.83
C ARG A 298 -6.56 4.56 14.70
N ILE A 299 -7.09 4.61 13.49
CA ILE A 299 -6.44 5.20 12.33
C ILE A 299 -6.82 6.69 12.30
N VAL A 300 -5.82 7.56 12.34
CA VAL A 300 -5.99 9.01 12.16
C VAL A 300 -5.50 9.34 10.76
N THR A 301 -6.40 9.84 9.92
CA THR A 301 -6.07 10.31 8.56
C THR A 301 -6.24 11.81 8.48
N LEU A 302 -5.26 12.52 7.94
CA LEU A 302 -5.27 13.95 7.73
C LEU A 302 -5.19 14.26 6.23
N ASN A 303 -6.00 15.21 5.78
CA ASN A 303 -5.93 15.76 4.44
C ASN A 303 -5.68 17.27 4.54
N LEU A 304 -4.44 17.70 4.26
CA LEU A 304 -4.09 19.13 4.34
C LEU A 304 -4.60 19.94 3.13
N ASN A 305 -4.98 19.28 2.02
CA ASN A 305 -5.56 19.97 0.86
C ASN A 305 -6.98 20.46 1.16
N GLU A 306 -7.79 19.57 1.72
CA GLU A 306 -9.18 19.85 2.10
C GLU A 306 -9.30 20.45 3.51
N LYS A 307 -8.20 20.41 4.29
CA LYS A 307 -8.16 20.76 5.71
C LYS A 307 -9.17 19.94 6.53
N THR A 308 -9.20 18.63 6.28
CA THR A 308 -10.09 17.68 6.93
C THR A 308 -9.31 16.57 7.63
N TYR A 309 -9.98 15.85 8.53
CA TYR A 309 -9.44 14.64 9.15
C TYR A 309 -10.53 13.58 9.34
N SER A 310 -10.11 12.31 9.42
CA SER A 310 -10.94 11.21 9.90
C SER A 310 -10.25 10.47 11.03
N ILE A 311 -11.05 9.92 11.95
CA ILE A 311 -10.57 9.05 13.02
C ILE A 311 -11.43 7.79 13.05
N GLU A 312 -10.83 6.67 12.67
CA GLU A 312 -11.53 5.39 12.49
C GLU A 312 -11.08 4.38 13.53
N ARG A 313 -12.03 3.64 14.12
CA ARG A 313 -11.71 2.61 15.12
C ARG A 313 -10.96 1.45 14.46
N ILE A 314 -9.88 0.99 15.09
CA ILE A 314 -9.27 -0.29 14.77
C ILE A 314 -9.95 -1.35 15.63
N THR A 315 -10.72 -2.25 15.01
CA THR A 315 -11.46 -3.31 15.70
C THR A 315 -11.29 -4.65 14.99
N THR A 316 -11.27 -5.73 15.76
CA THR A 316 -11.43 -7.07 15.22
C THR A 316 -12.81 -7.22 14.56
N PRO A 317 -12.92 -7.89 13.40
CA PRO A 317 -14.22 -8.23 12.80
C PRO A 317 -15.14 -8.94 13.80
N ASN A 318 -16.45 -8.73 13.69
CA ASN A 318 -17.45 -9.37 14.54
C ASN A 318 -17.19 -9.25 16.06
N CYS A 319 -16.47 -8.22 16.53
CA CYS A 319 -16.38 -7.93 17.96
C CYS A 319 -17.76 -7.52 18.52
N LEU A 320 -17.91 -7.62 19.84
CA LEU A 320 -19.14 -7.20 20.52
C LEU A 320 -19.39 -5.70 20.26
N PRO A 321 -20.52 -5.31 19.65
CA PRO A 321 -20.79 -3.91 19.37
C PRO A 321 -21.17 -3.13 20.65
N ASP A 322 -20.92 -1.82 20.65
CA ASP A 322 -21.17 -0.93 21.80
C ASP A 322 -22.60 -1.01 22.34
N SER A 323 -23.59 -1.17 21.45
CA SER A 323 -25.01 -1.30 21.81
C SER A 323 -25.30 -2.50 22.71
N GLU A 324 -24.43 -3.51 22.69
CA GLU A 324 -24.59 -4.76 23.44
C GLU A 324 -23.77 -4.76 24.74
N VAL A 325 -22.81 -3.86 24.90
CA VAL A 325 -21.90 -3.81 26.07
C VAL A 325 -22.68 -3.63 27.37
N ALA A 326 -23.74 -2.82 27.35
CA ALA A 326 -24.58 -2.56 28.53
C ALA A 326 -25.31 -3.80 29.08
N LYS A 327 -25.44 -4.87 28.28
CA LYS A 327 -26.04 -6.13 28.72
C LYS A 327 -25.12 -6.94 29.63
N TYR A 328 -23.81 -6.66 29.58
CA TYR A 328 -22.81 -7.33 30.40
C TYR A 328 -22.61 -6.58 31.70
N ALA A 329 -22.97 -7.21 32.81
CA ALA A 329 -22.69 -6.63 34.10
C ALA A 329 -21.18 -6.64 34.41
N THR A 330 -20.70 -5.62 35.11
CA THR A 330 -19.28 -5.43 35.40
C THR A 330 -18.98 -5.36 36.89
N SER A 331 -17.76 -5.74 37.25
CA SER A 331 -17.19 -5.57 38.60
C SER A 331 -15.89 -4.78 38.52
N ILE A 332 -15.60 -4.01 39.56
CA ILE A 332 -14.35 -3.26 39.69
C ILE A 332 -13.52 -3.92 40.78
N TYR A 333 -12.27 -4.24 40.47
CA TYR A 333 -11.33 -4.79 41.43
C TYR A 333 -10.11 -3.90 41.53
N THR A 334 -9.72 -3.61 42.77
CA THR A 334 -8.51 -2.84 43.07
C THR A 334 -7.55 -3.72 43.86
N ALA A 335 -6.36 -3.94 43.33
CA ALA A 335 -5.28 -4.64 43.99
C ALA A 335 -3.94 -4.02 43.59
N ASN A 336 -2.99 -3.94 44.52
CA ASN A 336 -1.65 -3.41 44.27
C ASN A 336 -1.64 -2.00 43.63
N GLY A 337 -2.61 -1.14 43.98
CA GLY A 337 -2.76 0.20 43.40
C GLY A 337 -3.37 0.24 41.99
N ARG A 338 -3.75 -0.92 41.44
CA ARG A 338 -4.29 -1.09 40.09
C ARG A 338 -5.78 -1.35 40.15
N THR A 339 -6.56 -0.62 39.36
CA THR A 339 -8.01 -0.79 39.28
C THR A 339 -8.39 -1.33 37.90
N LYS A 340 -9.13 -2.43 37.85
CA LYS A 340 -9.60 -3.08 36.63
C LYS A 340 -11.12 -3.20 36.61
N VAL A 341 -11.72 -3.05 35.44
CA VAL A 341 -13.15 -3.28 35.23
C VAL A 341 -13.31 -4.56 34.41
N TRP A 342 -14.02 -5.53 34.96
CA TRP A 342 -14.21 -6.86 34.40
C TRP A 342 -15.66 -7.12 34.04
N MET A 343 -15.89 -7.88 32.97
CA MET A 343 -17.19 -8.54 32.77
C MET A 343 -17.39 -9.69 33.77
N ARG A 344 -18.55 -9.71 34.45
CA ARG A 344 -18.90 -10.66 35.53
C ARG A 344 -19.22 -12.08 35.06
N ALA A 345 -19.59 -12.25 33.79
CA ALA A 345 -19.76 -13.54 33.11
C ALA A 345 -18.70 -13.71 32.00
N GLY A 346 -18.56 -14.94 31.49
CA GLY A 346 -17.86 -15.16 30.21
C GLY A 346 -18.58 -14.43 29.08
N LEU A 347 -17.87 -14.13 27.99
CA LEU A 347 -18.50 -13.50 26.84
C LEU A 347 -19.52 -14.48 26.18
N ASP A 348 -20.71 -14.01 25.82
CA ASP A 348 -21.78 -14.77 25.12
C ASP A 348 -22.01 -14.23 23.70
N TRP A 349 -21.06 -13.48 23.16
CA TRP A 349 -21.19 -12.88 21.84
C TRP A 349 -21.06 -13.93 20.73
N ASN A 350 -22.12 -14.10 19.94
CA ASN A 350 -22.17 -15.09 18.86
C ASN A 350 -21.78 -14.53 17.48
N GLY A 351 -21.37 -13.25 17.40
CA GLY A 351 -21.05 -12.57 16.15
C GLY A 351 -22.22 -11.82 15.51
N GLY A 352 -23.42 -11.91 16.08
CA GLY A 352 -24.62 -11.25 15.58
C GLY A 352 -25.23 -11.89 14.32
N GLU A 353 -26.14 -11.18 13.68
CA GLU A 353 -26.88 -11.68 12.52
C GLU A 353 -26.01 -11.79 11.26
N ASN A 354 -25.04 -10.88 11.10
CA ASN A 354 -24.24 -10.73 9.88
C ASN A 354 -23.14 -11.79 9.69
N ILE A 355 -22.83 -12.58 10.72
CA ILE A 355 -21.74 -13.56 10.65
C ILE A 355 -22.08 -14.83 9.86
N GLY A 356 -23.33 -14.94 9.38
CA GLY A 356 -23.81 -16.07 8.59
C GLY A 356 -24.35 -17.23 9.44
N GLY A 357 -24.42 -18.40 8.82
CA GLY A 357 -25.05 -19.60 9.40
C GLY A 357 -24.25 -20.27 10.51
N ILE A 358 -22.93 -20.09 10.55
CA ILE A 358 -22.05 -20.58 11.62
C ILE A 358 -21.71 -19.41 12.54
N LYS A 359 -22.05 -19.53 13.83
CA LYS A 359 -21.84 -18.47 14.82
C LYS A 359 -20.45 -18.55 15.50
N LEU A 360 -20.04 -17.47 16.16
CA LEU A 360 -18.85 -17.47 17.01
C LEU A 360 -19.10 -18.27 18.28
N GLY A 361 -18.19 -19.20 18.56
CA GLY A 361 -18.25 -20.05 19.72
C GLY A 361 -19.49 -20.95 19.75
N SER A 362 -19.46 -21.92 20.64
CA SER A 362 -20.58 -22.82 20.90
C SER A 362 -21.29 -22.42 22.18
N ARG A 363 -22.62 -22.56 22.18
CA ARG A 363 -23.41 -22.52 23.42
C ARG A 363 -22.98 -23.64 24.35
N MET A 364 -23.19 -23.44 25.65
CA MET A 364 -22.96 -24.47 26.65
C MET A 364 -23.98 -25.60 26.52
N VAL A 365 -23.53 -26.84 26.68
CA VAL A 365 -24.37 -28.06 26.63
C VAL A 365 -24.37 -28.69 28.03
N SER A 366 -25.54 -29.06 28.54
CA SER A 366 -25.73 -29.41 29.96
C SER A 366 -25.70 -30.91 30.30
N ASP A 367 -25.82 -31.81 29.31
CA ASP A 367 -25.96 -33.25 29.53
C ASP A 367 -24.66 -34.03 29.26
N ALA A 368 -24.13 -34.69 30.29
CA ALA A 368 -22.91 -35.49 30.25
C ALA A 368 -23.02 -36.78 29.40
N ASN A 369 -24.22 -37.24 29.04
CA ASN A 369 -24.40 -38.51 28.33
C ASN A 369 -24.30 -38.40 26.80
N ASN A 370 -24.38 -37.19 26.23
CA ASN A 370 -24.42 -36.97 24.78
C ASN A 370 -23.17 -36.27 24.21
N VAL A 371 -22.12 -36.12 25.02
CA VAL A 371 -21.03 -35.18 24.71
C VAL A 371 -19.67 -35.81 24.51
N GLY A 372 -19.57 -37.14 24.46
CA GLY A 372 -18.33 -37.85 24.17
C GLY A 372 -17.29 -37.80 25.30
N GLY A 373 -16.32 -38.70 25.22
CA GLY A 373 -15.16 -38.82 26.11
C GLY A 373 -14.05 -39.61 25.40
N TYR A 374 -12.88 -39.85 26.04
CA TYR A 374 -11.76 -40.60 25.43
C TYR A 374 -12.17 -42.03 25.01
N THR A 375 -12.76 -42.20 23.82
CA THR A 375 -13.12 -43.50 23.25
C THR A 375 -12.71 -43.57 21.78
N SER A 376 -11.40 -43.57 21.50
CA SER A 376 -10.79 -44.22 20.31
C SER A 376 -9.30 -43.88 20.14
N ASN A 377 -8.50 -44.92 19.91
CA ASN A 377 -7.05 -44.93 19.65
C ASN A 377 -6.64 -44.33 18.28
N VAL A 378 -7.31 -43.28 17.82
CA VAL A 378 -6.88 -42.53 16.62
C VAL A 378 -5.88 -41.46 17.05
N SER A 379 -4.73 -41.33 16.39
CA SER A 379 -3.75 -40.28 16.71
C SER A 379 -4.41 -38.90 16.68
N SER A 380 -4.25 -38.11 17.74
CA SER A 380 -4.94 -36.84 18.00
C SER A 380 -4.50 -35.68 17.10
N TYR A 381 -3.97 -35.95 15.92
CA TYR A 381 -3.13 -34.99 15.19
C TYR A 381 -3.44 -34.87 13.69
N GLU A 382 -4.31 -35.71 13.15
CA GLU A 382 -4.82 -35.64 11.78
C GLU A 382 -6.20 -36.30 11.80
N THR A 383 -7.33 -35.59 11.90
CA THR A 383 -8.64 -36.13 11.47
C THR A 383 -9.81 -35.15 11.53
N VAL A 384 -10.78 -35.49 10.69
CA VAL A 384 -12.09 -34.92 10.38
C VAL A 384 -12.96 -34.59 11.60
N ARG A 385 -13.61 -33.42 11.54
CA ARG A 385 -14.66 -32.94 12.46
C ARG A 385 -15.72 -34.00 12.76
N VAL A 386 -16.04 -34.22 14.04
CA VAL A 386 -17.16 -35.08 14.47
C VAL A 386 -18.38 -34.22 14.85
N SER A 387 -19.31 -34.06 13.91
CA SER A 387 -20.46 -33.16 14.05
C SER A 387 -21.48 -33.56 15.12
N ASP A 388 -21.43 -34.80 15.62
CA ASP A 388 -22.35 -35.27 16.66
C ASP A 388 -22.16 -34.54 18.00
N TYR A 389 -20.95 -34.06 18.28
CA TYR A 389 -20.62 -33.35 19.52
C TYR A 389 -20.56 -31.82 19.36
N ASP A 390 -20.76 -31.32 18.14
CA ASP A 390 -20.85 -29.90 17.83
C ASP A 390 -22.23 -29.34 18.15
N GLU A 391 -22.26 -28.09 18.59
CA GLU A 391 -23.51 -27.39 18.82
C GLU A 391 -24.18 -27.03 17.48
N VAL A 392 -25.52 -26.96 17.46
CA VAL A 392 -26.28 -26.70 16.23
C VAL A 392 -25.85 -25.41 15.52
N GLU A 393 -25.60 -24.30 16.23
CA GLU A 393 -25.09 -23.05 15.64
C GLU A 393 -23.65 -23.16 15.14
N SER A 394 -22.92 -24.17 15.59
CA SER A 394 -21.60 -24.54 15.08
C SER A 394 -21.70 -25.56 13.93
N GLY A 395 -22.90 -25.96 13.49
CA GLY A 395 -23.11 -26.93 12.40
C GLY A 395 -23.07 -28.39 12.83
N GLY A 396 -23.33 -28.66 14.11
CA GLY A 396 -23.43 -30.00 14.69
C GLY A 396 -24.85 -30.43 15.06
N LYS A 397 -24.96 -31.37 16.00
CA LYS A 397 -26.24 -31.94 16.45
C LYS A 397 -26.56 -31.71 17.93
N ALA A 398 -25.58 -31.32 18.75
CA ALA A 398 -25.79 -31.07 20.18
C ALA A 398 -26.62 -29.79 20.37
N GLN A 399 -27.63 -29.84 21.23
CA GLN A 399 -28.44 -28.67 21.55
C GLN A 399 -27.86 -27.95 22.76
N GLY A 400 -27.33 -26.74 22.53
CA GLY A 400 -26.85 -25.89 23.62
C GLY A 400 -27.97 -25.04 24.24
N GLU A 401 -27.77 -24.69 25.50
CA GLU A 401 -28.75 -23.94 26.30
C GLU A 401 -28.49 -22.43 26.22
N VAL A 402 -29.51 -21.70 25.73
CA VAL A 402 -29.46 -20.24 25.56
C VAL A 402 -29.29 -19.54 26.91
N GLU A 403 -30.15 -19.88 27.87
CA GLU A 403 -30.18 -19.20 29.18
C GLU A 403 -28.87 -19.40 29.97
N MET A 404 -28.30 -20.61 29.90
CA MET A 404 -27.02 -20.90 30.51
C MET A 404 -25.88 -20.14 29.84
N SER A 405 -25.85 -20.10 28.51
CA SER A 405 -24.82 -19.35 27.77
C SER A 405 -24.90 -17.85 28.05
N ALA A 406 -26.11 -17.29 28.14
CA ALA A 406 -26.33 -15.89 28.51
C ALA A 406 -25.85 -15.56 29.93
N LYS A 407 -25.96 -16.52 30.86
CA LYS A 407 -25.55 -16.32 32.26
C LYS A 407 -24.05 -16.51 32.46
N TYR A 408 -23.42 -17.44 31.74
CA TYR A 408 -22.06 -17.90 32.05
C TYR A 408 -21.04 -17.72 30.91
N GLY A 409 -21.51 -17.44 29.71
CA GLY A 409 -20.72 -17.28 28.50
C GLY A 409 -20.74 -18.50 27.59
N ARG A 410 -20.19 -18.31 26.38
CA ARG A 410 -19.95 -19.35 25.37
C ARG A 410 -18.52 -19.87 25.49
N ILE A 411 -18.24 -20.95 24.77
CA ILE A 411 -16.89 -21.45 24.55
C ILE A 411 -16.46 -21.14 23.13
N TYR A 412 -15.25 -20.62 22.98
CA TYR A 412 -14.70 -20.18 21.69
C TYR A 412 -13.46 -21.00 21.37
N THR A 413 -13.12 -21.17 20.10
CA THR A 413 -11.73 -21.50 19.78
C THR A 413 -10.85 -20.27 19.98
N LEU A 414 -9.55 -20.52 20.07
CA LEU A 414 -8.57 -19.46 20.21
C LEU A 414 -8.58 -18.52 19.00
N THR A 415 -8.66 -19.06 17.79
CA THR A 415 -8.79 -18.24 16.57
C THR A 415 -10.08 -17.42 16.58
N GLU A 416 -11.22 -18.02 16.96
CA GLU A 416 -12.52 -17.33 16.94
C GLU A 416 -12.52 -16.06 17.78
N PHE A 417 -12.02 -16.11 19.02
CA PHE A 417 -12.04 -14.92 19.87
C PHE A 417 -10.93 -13.92 19.53
N LEU A 418 -9.85 -14.33 18.86
CA LEU A 418 -8.77 -13.42 18.48
C LEU A 418 -9.05 -12.68 17.18
N THR A 419 -9.69 -13.35 16.21
CA THR A 419 -9.88 -12.80 14.86
C THR A 419 -11.34 -12.51 14.53
N GLY A 420 -12.28 -12.98 15.35
CA GLY A 420 -13.71 -12.88 15.09
C GLY A 420 -14.17 -13.63 13.84
N THR A 421 -13.36 -14.57 13.35
CA THR A 421 -13.75 -15.43 12.23
C THR A 421 -14.38 -16.70 12.78
N PRO A 422 -15.63 -17.05 12.39
CA PRO A 422 -16.28 -18.26 12.88
C PRO A 422 -15.54 -19.49 12.35
N LYS A 423 -15.27 -20.45 13.24
CA LYS A 423 -14.61 -21.71 12.90
C LYS A 423 -15.46 -22.94 13.21
N ALA A 424 -16.69 -22.75 13.69
CA ALA A 424 -17.57 -23.86 14.05
C ALA A 424 -16.91 -24.79 15.09
N ALA A 425 -16.03 -24.23 15.94
CA ALA A 425 -15.17 -25.02 16.81
C ALA A 425 -14.33 -26.09 16.06
N VAL A 426 -13.78 -25.77 14.88
CA VAL A 426 -12.81 -26.62 14.17
C VAL A 426 -11.52 -25.84 13.95
N GLU A 427 -10.43 -26.27 14.57
CA GLU A 427 -9.11 -25.65 14.40
C GLU A 427 -8.02 -26.70 14.26
N LEU A 428 -7.12 -26.54 13.28
CA LEU A 428 -5.95 -27.40 13.03
C LEU A 428 -4.68 -26.71 13.58
N ALA A 429 -4.70 -26.26 14.84
CA ALA A 429 -3.68 -25.33 15.33
C ALA A 429 -2.31 -25.96 15.68
N ARG A 430 -2.07 -27.25 15.39
CA ARG A 430 -0.77 -27.89 15.69
C ARG A 430 0.39 -27.32 14.86
N LEU A 431 0.16 -26.85 13.63
CA LEU A 431 1.25 -26.56 12.69
C LEU A 431 1.76 -25.11 12.70
N LEU A 432 1.36 -24.25 13.64
CA LEU A 432 1.58 -22.78 13.60
C LEU A 432 1.03 -22.09 12.34
N THR A 433 0.77 -22.80 11.24
CA THR A 433 0.27 -22.29 9.95
C THR A 433 -1.04 -21.53 10.11
N ASP A 434 -1.89 -21.98 11.03
CA ASP A 434 -3.23 -21.43 11.21
C ASP A 434 -3.28 -20.31 12.26
N TRP A 435 -2.15 -20.03 12.93
CA TRP A 435 -2.04 -18.98 13.93
C TRP A 435 -1.79 -17.60 13.29
N PRO A 436 -2.46 -16.51 13.72
CA PRO A 436 -2.16 -15.18 13.20
C PRO A 436 -0.69 -14.80 13.41
N ALA A 437 0.02 -14.49 12.32
CA ALA A 437 1.48 -14.32 12.34
C ALA A 437 1.97 -13.29 13.38
N GLN A 438 1.19 -12.22 13.61
CA GLN A 438 1.53 -11.16 14.57
C GLN A 438 1.61 -11.62 16.03
N TYR A 439 0.95 -12.72 16.40
CA TYR A 439 0.93 -13.21 17.78
C TYR A 439 1.87 -14.40 18.00
N ARG A 440 2.77 -14.71 17.05
CA ARG A 440 3.79 -15.76 17.19
C ARG A 440 5.00 -15.20 17.94
N PRO A 441 5.66 -15.96 18.82
CA PRO A 441 6.87 -15.46 19.44
C PRO A 441 7.97 -15.15 18.42
N GLY A 442 8.69 -14.04 18.66
CA GLY A 442 9.59 -13.42 17.69
C GLY A 442 8.93 -12.31 16.86
N SER A 443 7.60 -12.23 16.83
CA SER A 443 6.87 -11.10 16.23
C SER A 443 6.76 -9.93 17.20
N THR A 444 6.45 -8.73 16.68
CA THR A 444 6.03 -7.56 17.46
C THR A 444 4.68 -7.09 16.93
N PHE A 445 3.77 -6.69 17.81
CA PHE A 445 2.46 -6.16 17.41
C PHE A 445 2.05 -4.98 18.29
N VAL A 446 1.18 -4.11 17.78
CA VAL A 446 0.59 -3.00 18.54
C VAL A 446 -0.61 -3.49 19.33
N ASP A 447 -0.58 -3.35 20.65
CA ASP A 447 -1.70 -3.75 21.52
C ASP A 447 -2.88 -2.77 21.46
N ALA A 448 -3.98 -3.10 22.14
CA ALA A 448 -5.22 -2.33 22.14
C ALA A 448 -5.09 -0.94 22.81
N VAL A 449 -3.95 -0.64 23.42
CA VAL A 449 -3.61 0.68 23.97
C VAL A 449 -2.44 1.36 23.27
N GLY A 450 -1.98 0.82 22.14
CA GLY A 450 -0.98 1.46 21.28
C GLY A 450 0.49 1.16 21.63
N ASN A 451 0.76 0.20 22.51
CA ASN A 451 2.12 -0.21 22.84
C ASN A 451 2.65 -1.22 21.83
N ASP A 452 3.93 -1.09 21.46
CA ASP A 452 4.65 -2.11 20.70
C ASP A 452 5.03 -3.28 21.62
N ILE A 453 4.38 -4.43 21.45
CA ILE A 453 4.56 -5.62 22.27
C ILE A 453 5.43 -6.64 21.52
N PRO A 454 6.68 -6.87 21.96
CA PRO A 454 7.47 -8.01 21.49
C PRO A 454 6.89 -9.30 22.08
N VAL A 455 6.45 -10.20 21.21
CA VAL A 455 5.89 -11.49 21.62
C VAL A 455 7.03 -12.42 22.02
N SER A 456 7.16 -12.68 23.32
CA SER A 456 8.16 -13.58 23.88
C SER A 456 7.49 -14.76 24.59
N SER A 457 8.10 -15.95 24.49
CA SER A 457 7.60 -17.13 25.19
C SER A 457 8.15 -17.20 26.61
N VAL A 458 7.27 -17.47 27.59
CA VAL A 458 7.68 -17.67 28.97
C VAL A 458 7.48 -19.13 29.36
N LYS A 459 8.59 -19.81 29.66
CA LYS A 459 8.58 -21.23 30.05
C LYS A 459 8.02 -21.40 31.47
N SER A 460 8.38 -20.50 32.38
CA SER A 460 7.92 -20.47 33.77
C SER A 460 7.75 -19.02 34.25
N LEU A 461 6.65 -18.73 34.96
CA LEU A 461 6.36 -17.43 35.56
C LEU A 461 7.20 -17.27 36.84
N ALA A 462 7.81 -18.37 37.32
CA ALA A 462 8.65 -18.36 38.51
C ALA A 462 9.87 -17.43 38.41
N SER A 463 10.30 -17.12 37.19
CA SER A 463 11.38 -16.19 36.86
C SER A 463 10.92 -15.02 36.01
N ALA A 464 9.61 -14.85 35.82
CA ALA A 464 9.08 -13.84 34.91
C ALA A 464 8.75 -12.55 35.66
N ASP A 465 9.09 -11.45 35.03
CA ASP A 465 8.91 -10.10 35.53
C ASP A 465 8.04 -9.35 34.53
N PHE A 466 6.92 -8.77 34.97
CA PHE A 466 6.02 -8.01 34.08
C PHE A 466 6.74 -6.80 33.47
N GLU A 467 7.63 -6.13 34.21
CA GLU A 467 8.34 -4.96 33.71
C GLU A 467 9.24 -5.34 32.51
N ASN A 468 9.86 -6.52 32.60
CA ASN A 468 10.79 -7.02 31.59
C ASN A 468 10.16 -8.05 30.63
N THR A 469 8.85 -8.32 30.74
CA THR A 469 8.14 -9.30 29.91
C THR A 469 6.79 -8.74 29.44
N PRO A 470 6.78 -7.82 28.45
CA PRO A 470 5.56 -7.13 28.01
C PRO A 470 4.44 -8.06 27.52
N SER A 471 4.77 -9.28 27.07
CA SER A 471 3.79 -10.29 26.65
C SER A 471 2.85 -10.77 27.76
N LEU A 472 3.19 -10.53 29.03
CA LEU A 472 2.35 -10.91 30.18
C LEU A 472 1.20 -9.91 30.43
N SER A 473 1.37 -8.66 30.04
CA SER A 473 0.42 -7.56 30.21
C SER A 473 -0.12 -7.05 28.88
N MET A 474 0.04 -7.83 27.81
CA MET A 474 -0.42 -7.45 26.47
C MET A 474 -1.94 -7.38 26.43
N GLN A 475 -2.46 -6.30 25.85
CA GLN A 475 -3.91 -6.08 25.74
C GLN A 475 -4.37 -6.38 24.32
N ILE A 476 -4.87 -7.59 24.11
CA ILE A 476 -5.38 -8.00 22.79
C ILE A 476 -6.90 -7.82 22.78
N GLN A 477 -7.41 -6.94 21.93
CA GLN A 477 -8.86 -6.70 21.85
C GLN A 477 -9.62 -8.00 21.60
N GLY A 478 -9.23 -8.75 20.56
CA GLY A 478 -10.04 -9.90 20.11
C GLY A 478 -11.47 -9.47 19.80
N ILE A 479 -12.44 -10.36 20.05
CA ILE A 479 -13.88 -10.06 19.89
C ILE A 479 -14.48 -9.32 21.09
N CYS A 480 -13.68 -8.96 22.10
CA CYS A 480 -14.15 -8.05 23.15
C CYS A 480 -14.60 -6.72 22.53
N PRO A 481 -15.53 -6.01 23.19
CA PRO A 481 -15.98 -4.72 22.69
C PRO A 481 -14.83 -3.74 22.58
N TYR A 482 -14.99 -2.74 21.71
CA TYR A 482 -13.97 -1.72 21.54
C TYR A 482 -13.67 -0.99 22.86
N GLY A 483 -12.39 -0.75 23.14
CA GLY A 483 -11.93 -0.25 24.44
C GLY A 483 -11.81 -1.32 25.54
N TRP A 484 -11.94 -2.60 25.18
CA TRP A 484 -11.73 -3.76 26.05
C TRP A 484 -10.78 -4.77 25.40
N HIS A 485 -10.21 -5.66 26.19
CA HIS A 485 -9.32 -6.73 25.74
C HIS A 485 -9.65 -8.05 26.43
N VAL A 486 -9.18 -9.14 25.83
CA VAL A 486 -9.20 -10.48 26.41
C VAL A 486 -8.28 -10.47 27.64
N ALA A 487 -8.81 -10.91 28.77
CA ALA A 487 -8.09 -10.93 30.05
C ALA A 487 -6.70 -11.59 29.93
N ASN A 488 -5.67 -10.85 30.32
CA ASN A 488 -4.28 -11.29 30.29
C ASN A 488 -3.79 -11.77 31.67
N VAL A 489 -2.54 -12.21 31.74
CA VAL A 489 -1.95 -12.75 32.99
C VAL A 489 -1.95 -11.70 34.11
N GLN A 490 -1.63 -10.45 33.79
CA GLN A 490 -1.64 -9.36 34.78
C GLN A 490 -3.04 -9.13 35.35
N ASP A 491 -4.07 -9.15 34.52
CA ASP A 491 -5.44 -8.99 34.99
C ASP A 491 -5.81 -10.09 35.97
N PHE A 492 -5.55 -11.36 35.61
CA PHE A 492 -5.81 -12.49 36.50
C PHE A 492 -5.00 -12.42 37.79
N TYR A 493 -3.77 -11.93 37.75
CA TYR A 493 -2.97 -11.71 38.95
C TYR A 493 -3.60 -10.68 39.88
N ASP A 494 -4.00 -9.52 39.34
CA ASP A 494 -4.65 -8.45 40.11
C ASP A 494 -5.95 -8.95 40.74
N MET A 495 -6.74 -9.74 39.99
CA MET A 495 -7.96 -10.38 40.52
C MET A 495 -7.66 -11.38 41.64
N LEU A 496 -6.58 -12.16 41.54
CA LEU A 496 -6.16 -13.09 42.59
C LEU A 496 -5.64 -12.35 43.84
N CYS A 497 -4.95 -11.23 43.67
CA CYS A 497 -4.56 -10.38 44.79
C CYS A 497 -5.78 -9.80 45.52
N ALA A 498 -6.80 -9.35 44.78
CA ALA A 498 -8.06 -8.92 45.35
C ALA A 498 -8.75 -10.08 46.11
N ALA A 499 -8.80 -11.28 45.52
CA ALA A 499 -9.34 -12.50 46.14
C ALA A 499 -8.65 -12.84 47.46
N ALA A 500 -7.32 -12.78 47.50
CA ALA A 500 -6.53 -13.04 48.71
C ALA A 500 -6.83 -12.01 49.81
N ALA A 501 -6.91 -10.73 49.45
CA ALA A 501 -7.28 -9.66 50.37
C ALA A 501 -8.69 -9.88 50.97
N ALA A 502 -9.66 -10.27 50.15
CA ALA A 502 -11.02 -10.55 50.62
C ALA A 502 -11.11 -11.77 51.54
N LYS A 503 -10.17 -12.72 51.42
CA LYS A 503 -10.01 -13.83 52.38
C LYS A 503 -9.19 -13.47 53.62
N GLY A 504 -8.54 -12.32 53.65
CA GLY A 504 -7.59 -11.97 54.71
C GLY A 504 -6.32 -12.82 54.70
N VAL A 505 -5.88 -13.29 53.52
CA VAL A 505 -4.65 -14.07 53.36
C VAL A 505 -3.67 -13.33 52.43
N THR A 506 -2.38 -13.64 52.57
CA THR A 506 -1.37 -13.11 51.66
C THR A 506 -1.54 -13.74 50.28
N PRO A 507 -1.58 -12.95 49.19
CA PRO A 507 -1.59 -13.50 47.84
C PRO A 507 -0.29 -14.24 47.57
N ASN A 508 -0.40 -15.34 46.82
CA ASN A 508 0.79 -16.01 46.32
C ASN A 508 1.59 -15.04 45.41
N PRO A 509 2.93 -15.17 45.38
CA PRO A 509 3.74 -14.37 44.48
C PRO A 509 3.37 -14.66 43.03
N LEU A 510 3.60 -13.69 42.14
CA LEU A 510 3.41 -13.85 40.69
C LEU A 510 4.06 -15.12 40.14
N SER A 511 5.21 -15.50 40.68
CA SER A 511 5.91 -16.74 40.34
C SER A 511 5.07 -18.00 40.46
N ALA A 512 4.11 -18.01 41.37
CA ALA A 512 3.18 -19.11 41.59
C ALA A 512 2.07 -19.17 40.53
N MET A 513 2.01 -18.22 39.59
CA MET A 513 1.01 -18.21 38.52
C MET A 513 1.00 -19.46 37.66
N ILE A 514 2.18 -20.04 37.41
CA ILE A 514 2.28 -21.36 36.78
C ILE A 514 2.35 -22.40 37.90
N GLY A 515 1.19 -22.88 38.37
CA GLY A 515 1.13 -23.85 39.47
C GLY A 515 -0.25 -23.99 40.11
N LYS A 516 -0.29 -24.60 41.30
CA LYS A 516 -1.48 -24.71 42.16
C LYS A 516 -1.62 -23.49 43.06
N TRP A 517 -2.86 -23.02 43.26
CA TRP A 517 -3.14 -21.76 43.94
C TRP A 517 -4.26 -21.83 44.99
N SER A 518 -3.99 -21.51 46.25
CA SER A 518 -4.90 -21.72 47.38
C SER A 518 -6.05 -20.69 47.61
N VAL A 519 -6.43 -19.87 46.60
CA VAL A 519 -7.49 -18.84 46.75
C VAL A 519 -8.65 -18.80 45.70
N PRO A 520 -9.10 -19.88 45.02
CA PRO A 520 -10.03 -19.77 43.87
C PRO A 520 -11.48 -20.14 44.16
N ASP A 521 -11.78 -20.67 45.35
CA ASP A 521 -13.14 -20.86 45.87
C ASP A 521 -13.93 -19.54 46.00
N VAL A 522 -13.29 -18.36 46.11
CA VAL A 522 -13.96 -17.05 45.99
C VAL A 522 -14.36 -16.69 44.56
N LEU A 523 -13.78 -17.35 43.56
CA LEU A 523 -14.12 -17.12 42.15
C LEU A 523 -15.23 -18.07 41.67
N ARG A 524 -15.62 -19.08 42.46
CA ARG A 524 -16.63 -20.07 42.05
C ARG A 524 -18.03 -19.48 42.00
N SER A 525 -18.76 -19.87 40.96
CA SER A 525 -20.22 -19.77 40.93
C SER A 525 -20.87 -20.62 42.03
N ALA A 526 -22.11 -20.29 42.39
CA ALA A 526 -22.87 -20.99 43.42
C ALA A 526 -23.50 -22.32 42.95
N GLU A 527 -23.48 -22.63 41.65
CA GLU A 527 -24.21 -23.77 41.06
C GLU A 527 -23.39 -24.51 39.99
N GLY A 528 -23.86 -25.69 39.57
CA GLY A 528 -23.30 -26.49 38.47
C GLY A 528 -22.17 -27.46 38.80
N TRP A 529 -21.60 -27.42 40.02
CA TRP A 529 -20.47 -28.28 40.41
C TRP A 529 -20.93 -29.68 40.86
N SER A 530 -20.34 -30.72 40.28
CA SER A 530 -20.62 -32.16 40.49
C SER A 530 -20.36 -32.67 41.92
N ALA A 531 -19.35 -32.11 42.58
CA ALA A 531 -19.16 -32.23 44.01
C ALA A 531 -19.11 -30.80 44.53
N ALA A 532 -20.11 -30.38 45.30
CA ALA A 532 -20.19 -29.02 45.81
C ALA A 532 -18.90 -28.69 46.57
N PRO A 533 -18.08 -27.75 46.10
CA PRO A 533 -16.94 -27.34 46.89
C PRO A 533 -17.35 -26.11 47.71
N THR A 534 -16.82 -25.97 48.92
CA THR A 534 -17.10 -24.85 49.81
C THR A 534 -16.74 -23.52 49.14
N ARG A 535 -17.70 -22.92 48.42
CA ARG A 535 -17.62 -21.54 47.93
C ARG A 535 -17.39 -20.65 49.15
N HIS A 536 -16.36 -19.82 49.10
CA HIS A 536 -16.04 -18.97 50.23
C HIS A 536 -17.12 -17.88 50.39
N ALA A 537 -17.44 -17.49 51.64
CA ALA A 537 -18.50 -16.51 51.91
C ALA A 537 -18.25 -15.14 51.22
N ALA A 538 -16.99 -14.79 50.96
CA ALA A 538 -16.62 -13.56 50.25
C ALA A 538 -16.84 -13.61 48.73
N ALA A 539 -17.22 -14.75 48.15
CA ALA A 539 -17.36 -14.90 46.70
C ALA A 539 -18.43 -13.98 46.09
N ASP A 540 -19.53 -13.73 46.82
CA ASP A 540 -20.59 -12.82 46.35
C ASP A 540 -20.10 -11.39 46.17
N ALA A 541 -19.12 -10.96 46.96
CA ALA A 541 -18.54 -9.63 46.86
C ALA A 541 -17.74 -9.42 45.56
N PHE A 542 -17.27 -10.50 44.94
CA PHE A 542 -16.64 -10.42 43.61
C PHE A 542 -17.71 -10.36 42.52
N GLY A 543 -18.82 -11.08 42.69
CA GLY A 543 -19.85 -11.21 41.67
C GLY A 543 -19.31 -11.93 40.43
N PHE A 544 -18.38 -12.86 40.62
CA PHE A 544 -17.78 -13.63 39.54
C PHE A 544 -18.47 -14.99 39.41
N ASP A 545 -19.01 -15.26 38.22
CA ASP A 545 -19.72 -16.51 37.94
C ASP A 545 -18.81 -17.49 37.19
N PHE A 546 -17.79 -18.03 37.86
CA PHE A 546 -16.95 -19.07 37.25
C PHE A 546 -17.68 -20.41 37.26
N PHE A 547 -18.36 -20.70 36.17
CA PHE A 547 -19.17 -21.91 35.98
C PHE A 547 -18.31 -23.12 35.58
N PRO A 548 -18.61 -24.34 36.07
CA PRO A 548 -17.83 -25.53 35.77
C PRO A 548 -18.17 -26.14 34.41
N GLN A 549 -18.03 -25.36 33.33
CA GLN A 549 -18.31 -25.81 31.97
C GLN A 549 -17.27 -26.79 31.39
N GLY A 550 -16.11 -26.93 32.02
CA GLY A 550 -14.96 -27.64 31.46
C GLY A 550 -14.48 -27.01 30.15
N ARG A 551 -14.03 -27.87 29.24
CA ARG A 551 -13.66 -27.50 27.86
C ARG A 551 -14.29 -28.47 26.88
N ARG A 552 -14.28 -28.09 25.60
CA ARG A 552 -14.74 -28.95 24.51
C ARG A 552 -13.59 -29.27 23.57
N LEU A 553 -13.27 -30.55 23.43
CA LEU A 553 -12.29 -31.06 22.47
C LEU A 553 -12.97 -31.39 21.14
N PHE A 554 -12.28 -31.15 20.03
CA PHE A 554 -12.87 -31.34 18.70
C PHE A 554 -13.11 -32.81 18.37
N LYS A 555 -12.25 -33.70 18.86
CA LYS A 555 -12.36 -35.15 18.60
C LYS A 555 -13.30 -35.88 19.55
N SER A 556 -13.31 -35.50 20.83
CA SER A 556 -13.95 -36.30 21.90
C SER A 556 -15.07 -35.57 22.63
N GLY A 557 -15.41 -34.35 22.19
CA GLY A 557 -16.47 -33.54 22.77
C GLY A 557 -16.13 -32.98 24.16
N TYR A 558 -17.10 -32.86 25.06
CA TYR A 558 -16.91 -32.16 26.33
C TYR A 558 -16.09 -32.97 27.34
N GLN A 559 -15.09 -32.31 27.94
CA GLN A 559 -14.28 -32.88 29.00
C GLN A 559 -14.43 -32.08 30.28
N TYR A 560 -14.43 -32.81 31.40
CA TYR A 560 -14.46 -32.25 32.74
C TYR A 560 -15.66 -31.35 33.04
N TYR A 561 -16.74 -31.46 32.27
CA TYR A 561 -18.01 -30.78 32.53
C TYR A 561 -18.49 -31.06 33.98
N ALA A 562 -19.05 -30.04 34.63
CA ALA A 562 -19.44 -30.01 36.05
C ALA A 562 -18.29 -30.27 37.05
N SER A 563 -17.07 -30.57 36.61
CA SER A 563 -15.93 -30.91 37.46
C SER A 563 -14.81 -29.88 37.40
N ARG A 564 -14.77 -29.04 36.36
CA ARG A 564 -13.78 -27.97 36.18
C ARG A 564 -14.39 -26.72 35.56
N GLY A 565 -13.96 -25.54 35.99
CA GLY A 565 -14.14 -24.29 35.26
C GLY A 565 -12.87 -23.98 34.48
N GLU A 566 -12.95 -23.90 33.15
CA GLU A 566 -11.80 -23.65 32.28
C GLU A 566 -11.97 -22.38 31.42
N MET A 567 -10.90 -21.59 31.31
CA MET A 567 -10.88 -20.36 30.51
C MET A 567 -9.51 -20.01 29.94
N PHE A 568 -9.49 -19.33 28.80
CA PHE A 568 -8.27 -18.84 28.17
C PHE A 568 -7.63 -17.68 28.94
N ILE A 569 -6.31 -17.58 28.79
CA ILE A 569 -5.47 -16.47 29.26
C ILE A 569 -4.48 -16.08 28.16
N CYS A 570 -4.29 -14.78 27.95
CA CYS A 570 -3.28 -14.21 27.05
C CYS A 570 -1.86 -14.45 27.58
N HIS A 571 -1.18 -15.50 27.09
CA HIS A 571 0.20 -15.81 27.48
C HIS A 571 0.90 -16.81 26.53
N PRO A 572 1.93 -16.42 25.76
CA PRO A 572 2.71 -17.35 24.95
C PRO A 572 3.63 -18.20 25.85
N GLY A 573 3.35 -19.50 25.99
CA GLY A 573 4.19 -20.45 26.72
C GLY A 573 4.76 -21.53 25.81
N GLY A 574 5.98 -22.02 26.09
CA GLY A 574 6.56 -23.16 25.35
C GLY A 574 6.18 -24.51 25.96
N LEU A 575 5.91 -25.52 25.11
CA LEU A 575 5.82 -26.92 25.56
C LEU A 575 7.20 -27.47 25.98
N SER A 576 7.20 -28.46 26.87
CA SER A 576 8.39 -29.14 27.39
C SER A 576 9.25 -29.84 26.33
N SER A 577 8.73 -30.05 25.11
CA SER A 577 9.42 -30.73 24.00
C SER A 577 10.06 -29.79 22.97
N GLY A 578 10.08 -28.47 23.23
CA GLY A 578 10.77 -27.50 22.35
C GLY A 578 10.06 -27.22 21.01
N VAL A 579 8.84 -27.73 20.84
CA VAL A 579 8.01 -27.46 19.67
C VAL A 579 6.68 -26.94 20.17
N TYR A 580 6.23 -25.82 19.59
CA TYR A 580 4.96 -25.12 19.83
C TYR A 580 4.92 -24.20 21.06
N GLN A 581 4.73 -22.90 20.78
CA GLN A 581 4.48 -21.85 21.76
C GLN A 581 3.00 -21.49 21.69
N CYS A 582 2.21 -21.79 22.72
CA CYS A 582 0.75 -21.63 22.73
C CYS A 582 0.26 -20.79 23.92
N TRP A 583 -0.99 -20.31 23.83
CA TRP A 583 -1.73 -19.59 24.87
C TRP A 583 -1.92 -20.48 26.11
N ARG A 584 -2.64 -20.09 27.17
CA ARG A 584 -2.86 -21.00 28.32
C ARG A 584 -4.32 -21.06 28.75
N ILE A 585 -4.68 -22.17 29.39
CA ILE A 585 -5.98 -22.37 30.03
C ILE A 585 -5.78 -22.41 31.54
N ASN A 586 -6.55 -21.58 32.25
CA ASN A 586 -6.78 -21.68 33.68
C ASN A 586 -7.83 -22.75 33.95
N ALA A 587 -7.57 -23.66 34.90
CA ALA A 587 -8.53 -24.65 35.36
C ALA A 587 -8.73 -24.56 36.88
N LEU A 588 -9.98 -24.42 37.32
CA LEU A 588 -10.40 -24.61 38.71
C LEU A 588 -11.10 -25.96 38.83
N THR A 589 -10.63 -26.86 39.69
CA THR A 589 -11.21 -28.22 39.81
C THR A 589 -12.23 -28.31 40.94
N ASN A 590 -13.10 -29.33 40.90
CA ASN A 590 -14.11 -29.61 41.93
C ASN A 590 -13.53 -30.19 43.24
N ASN A 591 -12.33 -30.77 43.18
CA ASN A 591 -11.71 -31.53 44.27
C ASN A 591 -10.49 -30.86 44.92
N ALA A 592 -10.03 -29.73 44.38
CA ALA A 592 -8.95 -28.94 44.95
C ALA A 592 -9.44 -27.52 45.21
N ALA A 593 -8.99 -26.89 46.29
CA ALA A 593 -9.09 -25.45 46.46
C ALA A 593 -8.01 -24.73 45.62
N ASP A 594 -7.56 -25.32 44.51
CA ASP A 594 -6.45 -24.83 43.70
C ASP A 594 -6.90 -24.39 42.31
N LEU A 595 -6.53 -23.18 41.89
CA LEU A 595 -6.50 -22.79 40.48
C LEU A 595 -5.25 -23.46 39.90
N THR A 596 -5.27 -23.83 38.62
CA THR A 596 -4.07 -24.33 37.94
C THR A 596 -3.95 -23.72 36.56
N VAL A 597 -2.78 -23.13 36.27
CA VAL A 597 -2.38 -22.82 34.90
C VAL A 597 -1.68 -24.04 34.35
N SER A 598 -2.33 -24.76 33.43
CA SER A 598 -1.72 -25.94 32.84
C SER A 598 -0.74 -25.57 31.72
N THR A 599 0.46 -26.17 31.77
CA THR A 599 1.55 -26.00 30.81
C THR A 599 1.54 -27.04 29.68
N THR A 600 0.67 -28.04 29.75
CA THR A 600 0.74 -29.26 28.92
C THR A 600 -0.42 -29.43 27.94
N TYR A 601 -1.31 -28.45 27.80
CA TYR A 601 -2.47 -28.59 26.92
C TYR A 601 -2.21 -28.12 25.48
N ASN A 602 -2.58 -28.97 24.52
CA ASN A 602 -2.63 -28.61 23.11
C ASN A 602 -3.87 -27.75 22.85
N ILE A 603 -3.69 -26.44 22.94
CA ILE A 603 -4.78 -25.46 22.84
C ILE A 603 -5.36 -25.35 21.43
N GLY A 604 -4.67 -25.91 20.44
CA GLY A 604 -5.18 -26.03 19.08
C GLY A 604 -6.25 -27.10 18.89
N ASP A 605 -6.66 -27.84 19.93
CA ASP A 605 -7.67 -28.91 19.87
C ASP A 605 -8.83 -28.69 20.86
N CYS A 606 -9.00 -27.47 21.37
CA CYS A 606 -10.06 -27.20 22.35
C CYS A 606 -10.69 -25.81 22.24
N SER A 607 -11.95 -25.74 22.65
CA SER A 607 -12.66 -24.48 22.94
C SER A 607 -12.93 -24.33 24.43
N ALA A 608 -12.85 -23.09 24.92
CA ALA A 608 -13.07 -22.71 26.31
C ALA A 608 -13.64 -21.28 26.38
N SER A 609 -14.10 -20.88 27.56
CA SER A 609 -14.55 -19.50 27.78
C SER A 609 -13.38 -18.52 27.86
N PHE A 610 -13.66 -17.24 27.72
CA PHE A 610 -12.75 -16.16 28.12
C PHE A 610 -13.55 -14.97 28.63
N ARG A 611 -12.86 -13.94 29.13
CA ARG A 611 -13.48 -12.74 29.67
C ARG A 611 -12.83 -11.48 29.13
N CYS A 612 -13.62 -10.41 29.09
CA CYS A 612 -13.17 -9.10 28.68
C CYS A 612 -12.90 -8.20 29.89
N VAL A 613 -11.82 -7.44 29.81
CA VAL A 613 -11.38 -6.44 30.78
C VAL A 613 -11.25 -5.11 30.06
N LYS A 614 -11.67 -4.01 30.70
CA LYS A 614 -11.56 -2.68 30.09
C LYS A 614 -10.09 -2.31 29.90
N ASN A 615 -9.74 -1.74 28.77
CA ASN A 615 -8.39 -1.33 28.46
C ASN A 615 -7.85 -0.34 29.49
N TYR A 616 -6.55 -0.39 29.71
CA TYR A 616 -5.84 0.49 30.62
C TYR A 616 -4.48 0.84 30.03
N GLU A 617 -4.10 2.11 30.05
CA GLU A 617 -2.71 2.46 29.79
C GLU A 617 -1.84 1.81 30.90
N ASN A 618 -0.79 1.10 30.52
CA ASN A 618 0.04 0.35 31.47
C ASN A 618 0.81 1.31 32.40
N PHE A 619 0.67 1.04 33.70
CA PHE A 619 1.42 1.36 34.92
C PHE A 619 2.44 2.49 34.95
#